data_AF-A0A2W5YKS7-F1
#
_entry.id   AF-A0A2W5YKS7-F1
#
_cell.length_a   1.000
_cell.length_b   1.000
_cell.length_c   1.000
_cell.angle_alpha   90.00
_cell.angle_beta   90.00
_cell.angle_gamma   90.00
#
_symmetry.space_group_name_H-M   'P 1'
#
loop_
_entity.id
_entity.type
_entity.pdbx_description
1 polymer ?
#
loop_
_entity_poly.entity_id
_entity_poly.type
_entity_poly.pdbx_seq_one_letter_code
_entity_poly.pdbx_strand_id
1 'polypeptide(L)'
;MNITRWVNFTWDFGKAELPELAVPRHYRIELAAAEDEEKLRAVIAKSLALDPSWNSTLHEVSAMVSNSIARLLANEATLRLVLRHGTRIIGATLLVPEGNAPEHLVPGPCVLMEYRNRGLGTLLLEAALRQLRERGLTRACAIIREGSPAARFVYPKFGGNPAAIVPLLAA
;
A
#
# COMPACT_ATOMS: atom_id res chain seq x y z
N MET A 1 -4.39 9.58 -25.88
CA MET A 1 -3.19 9.01 -25.24
C MET A 1 -3.19 9.46 -23.78
N ASN A 2 -3.64 8.62 -22.85
CA ASN A 2 -3.53 8.94 -21.43
C ASN A 2 -2.20 8.35 -20.95
N ILE A 3 -1.17 9.18 -20.88
CA ILE A 3 0.04 8.83 -20.15
C ILE A 3 -0.39 8.66 -18.70
N THR A 4 -0.34 7.43 -18.19
CA THR A 4 -0.58 7.16 -16.77
C THR A 4 0.44 7.95 -15.97
N ARG A 5 -0.01 9.04 -15.32
CA ARG A 5 0.85 9.83 -14.44
C ARG A 5 0.92 9.15 -13.09
N TRP A 6 2.15 8.99 -12.61
CA TRP A 6 2.46 8.44 -11.31
C TRP A 6 2.90 9.56 -10.37
N VAL A 7 2.49 9.46 -9.11
CA VAL A 7 2.84 10.41 -8.05
C VAL A 7 3.45 9.63 -6.90
N ASN A 8 4.53 10.16 -6.34
CA ASN A 8 5.13 9.64 -5.12
C ASN A 8 4.52 10.38 -3.93
N PHE A 9 4.05 9.65 -2.93
CA PHE A 9 3.65 10.21 -1.65
C PHE A 9 4.73 9.92 -0.63
N THR A 10 5.14 10.95 0.12
CA THR A 10 6.10 10.83 1.22
C THR A 10 5.47 11.21 2.54
N TRP A 11 5.69 10.40 3.56
CA TRP A 11 5.38 10.69 4.96
C TRP A 11 6.69 10.92 5.71
N ASP A 12 6.86 12.08 6.32
CA ASP A 12 7.97 12.40 7.22
C ASP A 12 7.52 12.11 8.66
N PHE A 13 8.06 11.07 9.28
CA PHE A 13 7.62 10.64 10.61
C PHE A 13 8.03 11.59 11.75
N GLY A 14 8.93 12.55 11.48
CA GLY A 14 9.21 13.63 12.43
C GLY A 14 8.13 14.73 12.44
N LYS A 15 7.26 14.76 11.42
CA LYS A 15 6.21 15.79 11.26
C LYS A 15 4.81 15.20 11.18
N ALA A 16 4.67 13.96 10.73
CA ALA A 16 3.40 13.30 10.52
C ALA A 16 2.78 12.89 11.86
N GLU A 17 1.59 13.42 12.13
CA GLU A 17 0.73 12.89 13.17
C GLU A 17 0.11 11.58 12.67
N LEU A 18 0.46 10.49 13.36
CA LEU A 18 -0.12 9.16 13.14
C LEU A 18 -0.97 8.81 14.37
N PRO A 19 -2.21 9.34 14.46
CA PRO A 19 -3.10 9.00 15.56
C PRO A 19 -3.43 7.52 15.48
N GLU A 20 -3.41 6.85 16.63
CA GLU A 20 -3.84 5.47 16.69
C GLU A 20 -5.33 5.37 16.41
N LEU A 21 -5.67 4.68 15.31
CA LEU A 21 -7.05 4.48 14.93
C LEU A 21 -7.57 3.18 15.53
N ALA A 22 -8.73 3.25 16.18
CA ALA A 22 -9.39 2.07 16.70
C ALA A 22 -9.83 1.15 15.55
N VAL A 23 -9.28 -0.07 15.53
CA VAL A 23 -9.73 -1.12 14.61
C VAL A 23 -11.04 -1.72 15.16
N PRO A 24 -12.14 -1.73 14.40
CA PRO A 24 -13.39 -2.34 14.85
C PRO A 24 -13.21 -3.83 15.20
N ARG A 25 -13.88 -4.32 16.25
CA ARG A 25 -13.68 -5.66 16.85
C ARG A 25 -13.73 -6.86 15.89
N HIS A 26 -14.45 -6.74 14.77
CA HIS A 26 -14.59 -7.81 13.77
C HIS A 26 -13.43 -7.81 12.75
N TYR A 27 -12.59 -6.78 12.77
CA TYR A 27 -11.39 -6.70 11.95
C TYR A 27 -10.13 -6.86 12.79
N ARG A 28 -9.07 -7.36 12.14
CA ARG A 28 -7.72 -7.40 12.73
C ARG A 28 -6.71 -6.97 11.68
N ILE A 29 -5.71 -6.19 12.10
CA ILE A 29 -4.57 -5.84 11.28
C ILE A 29 -3.34 -6.44 11.94
N GLU A 30 -2.57 -7.24 11.19
CA GLU A 30 -1.42 -7.97 11.72
C GLU A 30 -0.39 -8.26 10.63
N LEU A 31 0.83 -8.62 11.05
CA LEU A 31 1.83 -9.19 10.17
C LEU A 31 1.48 -10.66 9.89
N ALA A 32 1.38 -11.01 8.63
CA ALA A 32 1.06 -12.34 8.17
C ALA A 32 2.33 -13.21 8.05
N ALA A 33 2.15 -14.51 8.26
CA ALA A 33 3.19 -15.51 8.04
C ALA A 33 3.40 -15.79 6.54
N ALA A 34 4.48 -16.50 6.21
CA ALA A 34 4.75 -16.92 4.83
C ALA A 34 3.61 -17.78 4.22
N GLU A 35 2.91 -18.56 5.06
CA GLU A 35 1.77 -19.40 4.67
C GLU A 35 0.58 -18.61 4.11
N ASP A 36 0.47 -17.32 4.44
CA ASP A 36 -0.59 -16.45 3.94
C ASP A 36 -0.27 -15.82 2.58
N GLU A 37 0.92 -16.06 2.02
CA GLU A 37 1.42 -15.39 0.83
C GLU A 37 0.47 -15.51 -0.37
N GLU A 38 -0.01 -16.72 -0.67
CA GLU A 38 -0.92 -16.96 -1.79
C GLU A 38 -2.23 -16.16 -1.61
N LYS A 39 -2.78 -16.17 -0.40
CA LYS A 39 -4.02 -15.44 -0.07
C LYS A 39 -3.82 -13.92 -0.16
N LEU A 40 -2.68 -13.43 0.31
CA LEU A 40 -2.30 -12.02 0.20
C LEU A 40 -2.20 -11.59 -1.27
N ARG A 41 -1.49 -12.35 -2.10
CA ARG A 41 -1.35 -12.10 -3.55
C ARG A 41 -2.73 -12.06 -4.22
N ALA A 42 -3.58 -13.02 -3.91
CA ALA A 42 -4.93 -13.10 -4.45
C ALA A 42 -5.79 -11.88 -4.06
N VAL A 43 -5.68 -11.38 -2.83
CA VAL A 43 -6.41 -10.18 -2.38
C VAL A 43 -5.93 -8.93 -3.10
N ILE A 44 -4.63 -8.75 -3.26
CA ILE A 44 -4.08 -7.60 -3.99
C ILE A 44 -4.51 -7.63 -5.46
N ALA A 45 -4.35 -8.78 -6.13
CA ALA A 45 -4.76 -8.95 -7.52
C ALA A 45 -6.27 -8.66 -7.72
N LYS A 46 -7.13 -9.21 -6.85
CA LYS A 46 -8.58 -8.95 -6.89
C LYS A 46 -8.92 -7.49 -6.62
N SER A 47 -8.23 -6.85 -5.68
CA SER A 47 -8.42 -5.43 -5.38
C SER A 47 -8.12 -4.55 -6.61
N LEU A 48 -7.03 -4.85 -7.33
CA LEU A 48 -6.67 -4.10 -8.55
C LEU A 48 -7.64 -4.36 -9.69
N ALA A 49 -7.97 -5.64 -9.95
CA ALA A 49 -8.85 -6.03 -11.05
C ALA A 49 -10.28 -5.47 -10.93
N LEU A 50 -10.76 -5.27 -9.70
CA LEU A 50 -12.10 -4.74 -9.41
C LEU A 50 -12.10 -3.23 -9.10
N ASP A 51 -11.01 -2.52 -9.38
CA ASP A 51 -10.96 -1.06 -9.27
C ASP A 51 -11.07 -0.42 -10.67
N PRO A 52 -12.21 0.23 -10.98
CA PRO A 52 -12.45 0.84 -12.29
C PRO A 52 -11.40 1.89 -12.69
N SER A 53 -10.68 2.47 -11.73
CA SER A 53 -9.63 3.44 -12.03
C SER A 53 -8.52 2.83 -12.89
N TRP A 54 -8.32 1.50 -12.87
CA TRP A 54 -7.30 0.82 -13.65
C TRP A 54 -7.77 0.28 -15.00
N ASN A 55 -9.05 0.35 -15.36
CA ASN A 55 -9.59 -0.37 -16.52
C ASN A 55 -8.79 -0.19 -17.83
N SER A 56 -8.32 1.03 -18.12
CA SER A 56 -7.56 1.33 -19.33
C SER A 56 -6.12 0.78 -19.34
N THR A 57 -5.57 0.42 -18.17
CA THR A 57 -4.16 0.05 -17.96
C THR A 57 -4.01 -1.21 -17.10
N LEU A 58 -5.10 -1.96 -16.91
CA LEU A 58 -5.17 -3.01 -15.89
C LEU A 58 -4.16 -4.12 -16.17
N HIS A 59 -3.99 -4.51 -17.44
CA HIS A 59 -3.06 -5.56 -17.83
C HIS A 59 -1.60 -5.20 -17.46
N GLU A 60 -1.15 -4.00 -17.86
CA GLU A 60 0.20 -3.51 -17.59
C GLU A 60 0.45 -3.34 -16.09
N VAL A 61 -0.49 -2.70 -15.37
CA VAL A 61 -0.36 -2.46 -13.93
C VAL A 61 -0.40 -3.78 -13.16
N SER A 62 -1.26 -4.72 -13.54
CA SER A 62 -1.33 -6.03 -12.87
C SER A 62 -0.03 -6.82 -13.05
N ALA A 63 0.57 -6.80 -14.23
CA ALA A 63 1.87 -7.43 -14.49
C ALA A 63 2.99 -6.77 -13.67
N MET A 64 3.06 -5.44 -13.68
CA MET A 64 4.04 -4.66 -12.92
C MET A 64 3.94 -4.93 -11.41
N VAL A 65 2.72 -4.89 -10.85
CA VAL A 65 2.48 -5.15 -9.43
C VAL A 65 2.80 -6.61 -9.08
N SER A 66 2.37 -7.57 -9.90
CA SER A 66 2.65 -8.99 -9.65
C SER A 66 4.16 -9.28 -9.63
N ASN A 67 4.92 -8.70 -10.55
CA ASN A 67 6.38 -8.83 -10.60
C ASN A 67 7.05 -8.18 -9.38
N SER A 68 6.59 -7.00 -8.96
CA SER A 68 7.12 -6.31 -7.79
C SER A 68 6.86 -7.08 -6.51
N ILE A 69 5.64 -7.61 -6.34
CA ILE A 69 5.26 -8.48 -5.23
C ILE A 69 6.11 -9.74 -5.22
N ALA A 70 6.31 -10.40 -6.36
CA ALA A 70 7.14 -11.60 -6.45
C ALA A 70 8.57 -11.37 -6.00
N ARG A 71 9.19 -10.27 -6.46
CA ARG A 71 10.55 -9.88 -6.06
C ARG A 71 10.65 -9.59 -4.57
N LEU A 72 9.68 -8.87 -4.00
CA LEU A 72 9.71 -8.49 -2.58
C LEU A 72 9.50 -9.69 -1.67
N LEU A 73 8.60 -10.60 -2.02
CA LEU A 73 8.33 -11.77 -1.20
C LEU A 73 9.49 -12.78 -1.17
N ALA A 74 10.39 -12.73 -2.17
CA ALA A 74 11.67 -13.43 -2.15
C ALA A 74 12.69 -12.85 -1.16
N ASN A 75 12.45 -11.65 -0.63
CA ASN A 75 13.28 -11.03 0.41
C ASN A 75 12.64 -11.25 1.79
N GLU A 76 13.36 -11.91 2.69
CA GLU A 76 12.91 -12.21 4.06
C GLU A 76 12.63 -10.97 4.91
N ALA A 77 13.28 -9.83 4.60
CA ALA A 77 13.04 -8.57 5.30
C ALA A 77 11.66 -7.95 4.98
N THR A 78 11.00 -8.40 3.91
CA THR A 78 9.69 -7.88 3.50
C THR A 78 8.60 -8.27 4.49
N LEU A 79 7.87 -7.28 4.98
CA LEU A 79 6.74 -7.52 5.88
C LEU A 79 5.45 -7.65 5.10
N ARG A 80 4.61 -8.59 5.53
CA ARG A 80 3.31 -8.88 4.92
C ARG A 80 2.22 -8.32 5.84
N LEU A 81 1.72 -7.12 5.60
CA LEU A 81 0.68 -6.54 6.44
C LEU A 81 -0.70 -6.91 5.88
N VAL A 82 -1.55 -7.52 6.70
CA VAL A 82 -2.88 -7.98 6.29
C VAL A 82 -3.97 -7.40 7.17
N LEU A 83 -5.12 -7.13 6.55
CA LEU A 83 -6.38 -6.83 7.19
C LEU A 83 -7.31 -8.03 7.06
N ARG A 84 -7.79 -8.56 8.19
CA ARG A 84 -8.68 -9.72 8.26
C ARG A 84 -10.09 -9.35 8.71
N HIS A 85 -11.06 -10.12 8.23
CA HIS A 85 -12.41 -10.24 8.78
C HIS A 85 -12.62 -11.72 9.16
N GLY A 86 -12.58 -12.02 10.46
CA GLY A 86 -12.47 -13.41 10.94
C GLY A 86 -11.13 -14.05 10.52
N THR A 87 -11.20 -15.15 9.76
CA THR A 87 -10.04 -15.86 9.19
C THR A 87 -9.66 -15.37 7.79
N ARG A 88 -10.56 -14.66 7.11
CA ARG A 88 -10.38 -14.22 5.72
C ARG A 88 -9.53 -12.96 5.64
N ILE A 89 -8.51 -12.96 4.78
CA ILE A 89 -7.80 -11.74 4.38
C ILE A 89 -8.71 -10.95 3.44
N ILE A 90 -8.95 -9.68 3.76
CA ILE A 90 -9.81 -8.76 3.00
C ILE A 90 -9.08 -7.50 2.54
N GLY A 91 -7.87 -7.27 3.04
CA GLY A 91 -6.96 -6.25 2.53
C GLY A 91 -5.52 -6.60 2.85
N ALA A 92 -4.58 -6.04 2.09
CA ALA A 92 -3.16 -6.28 2.28
C ALA A 92 -2.28 -5.20 1.65
N THR A 93 -1.04 -5.14 2.10
CA THR A 93 0.07 -4.37 1.51
C THR A 93 1.40 -5.04 1.94
N LEU A 94 2.45 -4.89 1.14
CA LEU A 94 3.80 -5.29 1.56
C LEU A 94 4.57 -4.07 2.03
N LEU A 95 5.35 -4.23 3.10
CA LEU A 95 6.18 -3.18 3.64
C LEU A 95 7.66 -3.50 3.41
N VAL A 96 8.40 -2.53 2.92
CA VAL A 96 9.86 -2.59 2.75
C VAL A 96 10.49 -1.77 3.87
N PRO A 97 11.06 -2.39 4.92
CA PRO A 97 11.59 -1.68 6.08
C PRO A 97 13.02 -1.15 5.87
N GLU A 98 13.40 -0.85 4.62
CA GLU A 98 14.72 -0.32 4.27
C GLU A 98 14.61 1.20 4.03
N GLY A 99 15.33 2.02 4.81
CA GLY A 99 15.13 3.47 4.80
C GLY A 99 15.45 4.20 3.49
N ASN A 100 16.24 3.58 2.61
CA ASN A 100 16.58 4.12 1.29
C ASN A 100 15.74 3.52 0.16
N ALA A 101 14.75 2.68 0.48
CA ALA A 101 13.88 2.09 -0.53
C ALA A 101 13.14 3.20 -1.31
N PRO A 102 13.04 3.08 -2.65
CA PRO A 102 12.29 4.04 -3.46
C PRO A 102 10.80 4.03 -3.12
N GLU A 103 10.30 2.89 -2.66
CA GLU A 103 8.92 2.67 -2.22
C GLU A 103 8.92 1.75 -1.01
N HIS A 104 8.13 2.12 0.01
CA HIS A 104 8.02 1.39 1.27
C HIS A 104 6.70 0.62 1.38
N LEU A 105 5.69 0.95 0.56
CA LEU A 105 4.40 0.26 0.51
C LEU A 105 4.15 -0.27 -0.91
N VAL A 106 4.29 -1.58 -1.12
CA VAL A 106 4.28 -2.17 -2.47
C VAL A 106 3.28 -3.32 -2.63
N PRO A 107 2.14 -3.12 -3.32
CA PRO A 107 1.55 -1.82 -3.59
C PRO A 107 1.06 -1.18 -2.29
N GLY A 108 0.54 0.03 -2.40
CA GLY A 108 -0.25 0.66 -1.34
C GLY A 108 -1.43 -0.19 -0.83
N PRO A 109 -2.13 0.28 0.22
CA PRO A 109 -3.24 -0.43 0.85
C PRO A 109 -4.29 -0.92 -0.16
N CYS A 110 -4.36 -2.24 -0.35
CA CYS A 110 -5.34 -2.89 -1.19
C CYS A 110 -6.45 -3.45 -0.31
N VAL A 111 -7.71 -3.11 -0.60
CA VAL A 111 -8.89 -3.62 0.12
C VAL A 111 -9.87 -4.15 -0.92
N LEU A 112 -10.41 -5.35 -0.68
CA LEU A 112 -11.43 -5.96 -1.54
C LEU A 112 -12.64 -5.03 -1.69
N MET A 113 -13.21 -4.98 -2.89
CA MET A 113 -14.23 -4.00 -3.27
C MET A 113 -15.44 -4.01 -2.32
N GLU A 114 -15.91 -5.18 -1.90
CA GLU A 114 -17.05 -5.35 -1.00
C GLU A 114 -16.80 -4.85 0.44
N TYR A 115 -15.55 -4.53 0.78
CA TYR A 115 -15.12 -3.97 2.07
C TYR A 115 -14.68 -2.49 1.98
N ARG A 116 -14.70 -1.88 0.80
CA ARG A 116 -14.34 -0.46 0.61
C ARG A 116 -15.39 0.49 1.17
N ASN A 117 -15.05 1.78 1.24
CA ASN A 117 -15.90 2.86 1.77
C ASN A 117 -16.28 2.71 3.26
N ARG A 118 -15.47 1.96 4.03
CA ARG A 118 -15.64 1.72 5.48
C ARG A 118 -14.45 2.19 6.32
N GLY A 119 -13.58 3.03 5.75
CA GLY A 119 -12.35 3.49 6.41
C GLY A 119 -11.21 2.47 6.46
N LEU A 120 -11.41 1.25 5.97
CA LEU A 120 -10.43 0.16 6.06
C LEU A 120 -9.10 0.42 5.36
N GLY A 121 -9.11 1.12 4.22
CA GLY A 121 -7.87 1.53 3.55
C GLY A 121 -7.07 2.55 4.36
N THR A 122 -7.77 3.43 5.08
CA THR A 122 -7.15 4.39 6.02
C THR A 122 -6.56 3.67 7.23
N LEU A 123 -7.28 2.69 7.81
CA LEU A 123 -6.76 1.87 8.90
C LEU A 123 -5.51 1.07 8.49
N LEU A 124 -5.55 0.45 7.30
CA LEU A 124 -4.42 -0.33 6.79
C LEU A 124 -3.20 0.57 6.49
N LEU A 125 -3.41 1.78 5.99
CA LEU A 125 -2.33 2.76 5.81
C LEU A 125 -1.72 3.18 7.14
N GLU A 126 -2.54 3.51 8.14
CA GLU A 126 -2.05 3.93 9.45
C GLU A 126 -1.18 2.84 10.08
N ALA A 127 -1.67 1.60 10.09
CA ALA A 127 -0.91 0.46 10.58
C ALA A 127 0.39 0.24 9.80
N ALA A 128 0.38 0.40 8.47
CA ALA A 128 1.58 0.31 7.64
C ALA A 128 2.62 1.37 8.02
N LEU A 129 2.20 2.63 8.15
CA LEU A 129 3.07 3.73 8.53
C LEU A 129 3.62 3.56 9.94
N ARG A 130 2.80 3.06 10.87
CA ARG A 130 3.23 2.76 12.24
C ARG A 130 4.29 1.66 12.28
N GLN A 131 4.07 0.55 11.55
CA GLN A 131 5.04 -0.54 11.46
C GLN A 131 6.39 -0.08 10.90
N LEU A 132 6.38 0.81 9.91
CA LEU A 132 7.60 1.40 9.36
C LEU A 132 8.30 2.32 10.38
N ARG A 133 7.54 3.18 11.07
CA ARG A 133 8.07 4.07 12.12
C ARG A 133 8.66 3.29 13.31
N GLU A 134 7.96 2.27 13.80
CA GLU A 134 8.42 1.41 14.91
C GLU A 134 9.73 0.68 14.59
N ARG A 135 10.02 0.48 13.30
CA ARG A 135 11.28 -0.10 12.80
C ARG A 135 12.39 0.94 12.59
N GLY A 136 12.18 2.17 13.04
CA GLY A 136 13.20 3.22 13.05
C GLY A 136 13.31 4.01 11.75
N LEU A 137 12.37 3.84 10.81
CA LEU A 137 12.36 4.70 9.63
C LEU A 137 12.01 6.13 10.04
N THR A 138 12.62 7.10 9.37
CA THR A 138 12.32 8.53 9.52
C THR A 138 11.30 9.02 8.50
N ARG A 139 11.12 8.27 7.41
CA ARG A 139 10.13 8.55 6.36
C ARG A 139 9.62 7.26 5.72
N ALA A 140 8.49 7.35 5.05
CA ALA A 140 7.96 6.29 4.17
C ALA A 140 7.53 6.89 2.81
N CYS A 141 7.57 6.06 1.77
CA CYS A 141 7.19 6.43 0.41
C CYS A 141 6.20 5.43 -0.19
N ALA A 142 5.26 5.91 -1.01
CA ALA A 142 4.37 5.07 -1.80
C ALA A 142 4.19 5.68 -3.19
N ILE A 143 4.26 4.84 -4.23
CA ILE A 143 4.02 5.24 -5.61
C ILE A 143 2.60 4.83 -5.97
N ILE A 144 1.84 5.75 -6.54
CA ILE A 144 0.48 5.47 -6.96
C ILE A 144 0.11 6.26 -8.19
N ARG A 145 -0.91 5.81 -8.91
CA ARG A 145 -1.47 6.57 -10.01
C ARG A 145 -2.09 7.86 -9.50
N GLU A 146 -1.75 8.96 -10.18
CA GLU A 146 -2.34 10.26 -9.97
C GLU A 146 -3.86 10.21 -10.13
N GLY A 147 -4.58 10.83 -9.20
CA GLY A 147 -6.05 10.86 -9.21
C GLY A 147 -6.75 9.58 -8.73
N SER A 148 -6.02 8.51 -8.38
CA SER A 148 -6.60 7.32 -7.75
C SER A 148 -7.30 7.64 -6.42
N PRO A 149 -8.28 6.82 -5.97
CA PRO A 149 -8.96 7.06 -4.70
C PRO A 149 -8.01 7.16 -3.50
N ALA A 150 -6.96 6.34 -3.46
CA ALA A 150 -5.96 6.40 -2.41
C ALA A 150 -5.16 7.71 -2.43
N ALA A 151 -4.71 8.16 -3.60
CA ALA A 151 -4.02 9.44 -3.75
C ALA A 151 -4.88 10.64 -3.32
N ARG A 152 -6.18 10.61 -3.60
CA ARG A 152 -7.10 11.73 -3.32
C ARG A 152 -7.59 11.77 -1.88
N PHE A 153 -7.86 10.62 -1.28
CA PHE A 153 -8.64 10.55 -0.05
C PHE A 153 -8.00 9.76 1.09
N VAL A 154 -6.98 8.93 0.81
CA VAL A 154 -6.37 8.07 1.84
C VAL A 154 -5.02 8.62 2.24
N TYR A 155 -4.12 8.84 1.29
CA TYR A 155 -2.74 9.24 1.57
C TYR A 155 -2.62 10.62 2.23
N PRO A 156 -3.42 11.64 1.84
CA PRO A 156 -3.37 12.95 2.50
C PRO A 156 -3.78 12.95 3.98
N LYS A 157 -4.56 11.96 4.45
CA LYS A 157 -5.10 11.95 5.82
C LYS A 157 -4.03 11.87 6.92
N PHE A 158 -2.86 11.35 6.59
CA PHE A 158 -1.72 11.24 7.51
C PHE A 158 -0.58 12.18 7.12
N GLY A 159 -0.88 13.28 6.40
CA GLY A 159 0.12 14.23 5.95
C GLY A 159 1.02 13.72 4.83
N GLY A 160 0.54 12.75 4.04
CA GLY A 160 1.25 12.28 2.86
C GLY A 160 1.40 13.41 1.84
N ASN A 161 2.63 13.83 1.58
CA ASN A 161 2.92 14.92 0.66
C ASN A 161 3.15 14.35 -0.76
N PRO A 162 2.34 14.74 -1.75
CA PRO A 162 2.55 14.32 -3.13
C PRO A 162 3.74 15.06 -3.74
N ALA A 163 4.57 14.34 -4.47
CA ALA A 163 5.61 14.87 -5.32
C ALA A 163 5.54 14.18 -6.69
N ALA A 164 5.71 14.95 -7.76
CA ALA A 164 5.83 14.38 -9.09
C ALA A 164 7.02 13.41 -9.12
N ILE A 165 6.85 12.25 -9.74
CA ILE A 165 7.98 11.38 -10.04
C ILE A 165 8.70 12.02 -11.22
N VAL A 166 9.72 12.80 -10.92
CA VAL A 166 10.64 13.30 -11.94
C VAL A 166 11.42 12.06 -12.41
N PRO A 167 11.38 11.71 -13.71
CA PRO A 167 12.29 10.71 -14.22
C PRO A 167 13.69 11.19 -13.86
N LEU A 168 14.47 10.37 -13.15
CA LEU A 168 15.91 10.57 -13.09
C LEU A 168 16.36 10.62 -14.55
N LEU A 169 16.59 11.82 -15.07
CA LEU A 169 17.32 11.99 -16.31
C LEU A 169 18.62 11.24 -16.07
N ALA A 170 18.80 10.14 -16.80
CA ALA A 170 20.03 9.39 -16.82
C ALA A 170 21.16 10.40 -17.05
N ALA A 171 21.96 10.62 -16.02
CA ALA A 171 23.23 11.33 -16.11
C ALA A 171 24.25 10.42 -16.79
#